data_AF-A0A8S3RZA5-F1
#
_entry.id   AF-A0A8S3RZA5-F1
#
_cell.length_a   1.000
_cell.length_b   1.000
_cell.length_c   1.000
_cell.angle_alpha   90.00
_cell.angle_beta   90.00
_cell.angle_gamma   90.00
#
_symmetry.space_group_name_H-M   'P 1'
#
loop_
_entity.id
_entity.type
_entity.pdbx_description
1 polymer ?
#
loop_
_entity_poly.entity_id
_entity_poly.type
_entity_poly.pdbx_seq_one_letter_code
_entity_poly.pdbx_strand_id
1 'polypeptide(L)'
;MKVVRSLYSAINLALLNNDILRSTNLYLKSFLDLHKGSISNINFRWTGKSFKDLDISVDIVPVVEPTKWLPKTINLHNTLMNQLHLEPNYYVVFKTPASEVFRDWNTLLRISTADVRADIIRSMSPSKRKGYILVKALHKSEYFPTVWDKDDDDEPSVEYLTTYMLKSCFLFELEKYLDQYNSNEHSPVEPDVDSSTAWAYRITRRMLFCVENQSMPVFFLLL
;
A
#
# COMPACT_ATOMS: atom_id res chain seq x y z
N MET A 1 -23.52 -1.23 -1.86
CA MET A 1 -23.46 -2.51 -1.14
C MET A 1 -23.92 -3.74 -1.93
N LYS A 2 -25.08 -3.73 -2.63
CA LYS A 2 -25.57 -4.94 -3.36
C LYS A 2 -24.54 -5.53 -4.35
N VAL A 3 -23.84 -4.70 -5.13
CA VAL A 3 -22.85 -5.15 -6.12
C VAL A 3 -21.66 -5.87 -5.46
N VAL A 4 -21.05 -5.28 -4.42
CA VAL A 4 -19.92 -5.88 -3.69
C VAL A 4 -20.33 -7.19 -3.02
N ARG A 5 -21.52 -7.23 -2.40
CA ARG A 5 -22.06 -8.45 -1.80
C ARG A 5 -22.27 -9.56 -2.82
N SER A 6 -22.82 -9.25 -4.00
CA SER A 6 -22.98 -10.23 -5.07
C SER A 6 -21.64 -10.75 -5.59
N LEU A 7 -20.65 -9.87 -5.74
CA LEU A 7 -19.28 -10.25 -6.11
C LEU A 7 -18.67 -11.22 -5.09
N TYR A 8 -18.73 -10.89 -3.80
CA TYR A 8 -18.19 -11.74 -2.74
C TYR A 8 -18.92 -13.08 -2.63
N SER A 9 -20.25 -13.08 -2.82
CA SER A 9 -21.02 -14.31 -2.89
C SER A 9 -20.56 -15.20 -4.05
N ALA A 10 -20.32 -14.63 -5.24
CA ALA A 10 -19.85 -15.39 -6.39
C ALA A 10 -18.43 -15.96 -6.17
N ILE A 11 -17.53 -15.18 -5.57
CA ILE A 11 -16.17 -15.64 -5.24
C ILE A 11 -16.21 -16.77 -4.20
N ASN A 12 -16.99 -16.61 -3.12
CA ASN A 12 -17.14 -17.65 -2.11
C ASN A 12 -17.70 -18.95 -2.70
N LEU A 13 -18.71 -18.86 -3.57
CA LEU A 13 -19.23 -20.03 -4.29
C LEU A 13 -18.16 -20.66 -5.20
N ALA A 14 -17.36 -19.85 -5.92
CA ALA A 14 -16.28 -20.37 -6.75
C ALA A 14 -15.18 -21.06 -5.94
N LEU A 15 -14.86 -20.58 -4.74
CA LEU A 15 -13.92 -21.22 -3.81
C LEU A 15 -14.46 -22.53 -3.24
N LEU A 16 -15.78 -22.61 -2.99
CA LEU A 16 -16.44 -23.84 -2.53
C LEU A 16 -16.55 -24.90 -3.62
N ASN A 17 -16.86 -24.48 -4.85
CA ASN A 17 -17.19 -25.38 -5.96
C ASN A 17 -15.96 -25.85 -6.74
N ASN A 18 -14.81 -25.20 -6.60
CA ASN A 18 -13.60 -25.61 -7.28
C ASN A 18 -12.59 -26.27 -6.35
N ASP A 19 -11.89 -27.24 -6.93
CA ASP A 19 -10.56 -27.73 -6.59
C ASP A 19 -9.46 -26.62 -6.53
N ILE A 20 -9.76 -25.32 -6.46
CA ILE A 20 -8.74 -24.23 -6.45
C ILE A 20 -7.68 -24.46 -5.35
N LEU A 21 -8.04 -25.18 -4.30
CA LEU A 21 -7.16 -25.61 -3.21
C LEU A 21 -6.70 -27.07 -3.38
N ARG A 22 -6.21 -27.46 -4.57
CA ARG A 22 -5.60 -28.80 -4.81
C ARG A 22 -4.31 -29.04 -4.02
N SER A 23 -3.79 -28.05 -3.29
CA SER A 23 -2.57 -28.19 -2.52
C SER A 23 -2.85 -28.88 -1.18
N THR A 24 -2.13 -29.95 -0.88
CA THR A 24 -2.16 -30.61 0.44
C THR A 24 -1.65 -29.72 1.58
N ASN A 25 -1.01 -28.61 1.24
CA ASN A 25 -0.34 -27.71 2.18
C ASN A 25 -1.06 -26.37 2.35
N LEU A 26 -2.16 -26.11 1.62
CA LEU A 26 -2.89 -24.84 1.68
C LEU A 26 -4.33 -25.08 2.10
N TYR A 27 -4.72 -24.52 3.23
CA TYR A 27 -6.05 -24.68 3.82
C TYR A 27 -6.77 -23.34 3.86
N LEU A 28 -8.03 -23.31 3.44
CA LEU A 28 -8.87 -22.13 3.61
C LEU A 28 -9.34 -22.03 5.06
N LYS A 29 -9.05 -20.90 5.73
CA LYS A 29 -9.50 -20.59 7.10
C LYS A 29 -10.81 -19.82 7.11
N SER A 30 -10.99 -18.86 6.20
CA SER A 30 -12.20 -18.05 6.16
C SER A 30 -12.51 -17.51 4.76
N PHE A 31 -13.81 -17.39 4.49
CA PHE A 31 -14.36 -16.78 3.28
C PHE A 31 -14.49 -15.26 3.40
N LEU A 32 -14.83 -14.60 2.30
CA LEU A 32 -15.14 -13.18 2.28
C LEU A 32 -16.40 -12.89 3.10
N ASP A 33 -16.31 -11.89 3.98
CA ASP A 33 -17.46 -11.33 4.68
C ASP A 33 -18.39 -10.57 3.72
N LEU A 34 -19.62 -11.05 3.58
CA LEU A 34 -20.65 -10.50 2.71
C LEU A 34 -21.28 -9.20 3.23
N HIS A 35 -21.05 -8.87 4.50
CA HIS A 35 -21.54 -7.64 5.12
C HIS A 35 -20.58 -6.47 4.91
N LYS A 36 -19.32 -6.73 4.52
CA LYS A 36 -18.37 -5.68 4.17
C LYS A 36 -18.70 -5.08 2.80
N GLY A 37 -19.00 -3.78 2.80
CA GLY A 37 -19.26 -3.01 1.58
C GLY A 37 -18.01 -2.52 0.84
N SER A 38 -16.82 -2.80 1.36
CA SER A 38 -15.53 -2.32 0.85
C SER A 38 -14.54 -3.47 0.69
N ILE A 39 -13.44 -3.51 1.44
CA ILE A 39 -12.40 -4.55 1.37
C ILE A 39 -12.81 -5.71 2.28
N SER A 40 -12.65 -6.93 1.79
CA SER A 40 -12.82 -8.15 2.58
C SER A 40 -11.70 -9.12 2.24
N ASN A 41 -11.33 -9.99 3.18
CA ASN A 41 -10.18 -10.86 3.03
C ASN A 41 -10.58 -12.33 3.03
N ILE A 42 -9.79 -13.11 2.30
CA ILE A 42 -9.79 -14.57 2.36
C ILE A 42 -8.55 -14.97 3.13
N ASN A 43 -8.71 -15.78 4.16
CA ASN A 43 -7.58 -16.24 4.97
C ASN A 43 -7.27 -17.69 4.65
N PHE A 44 -5.98 -17.98 4.47
CA PHE A 44 -5.45 -19.31 4.28
C PHE A 44 -4.40 -19.62 5.34
N ARG A 45 -4.22 -20.92 5.61
CA ARG A 45 -3.11 -21.47 6.37
C ARG A 45 -2.24 -22.27 5.41
N TRP A 46 -0.95 -22.01 5.39
CA TRP A 46 0.02 -22.84 4.68
C TRP A 46 0.89 -23.63 5.66
N THR A 47 1.02 -24.93 5.43
CA THR A 47 1.92 -25.80 6.20
C THR A 47 2.96 -26.43 5.27
N GLY A 48 4.24 -26.16 5.48
CA GLY A 48 5.29 -26.71 4.62
C GLY A 48 6.63 -26.87 5.30
N LYS A 49 7.63 -27.35 4.55
CA LYS A 49 8.98 -27.59 5.10
C LYS A 49 9.70 -26.29 5.48
N SER A 50 9.61 -25.25 4.65
CA SER A 50 10.29 -23.97 4.88
C SER A 50 9.55 -23.06 5.87
N PHE A 51 8.23 -23.22 5.97
CA PHE A 51 7.37 -22.51 6.91
C PHE A 51 6.45 -23.53 7.57
N LYS A 52 6.72 -23.85 8.84
CA LYS A 52 5.96 -24.88 9.58
C LYS A 52 4.47 -24.55 9.62
N ASP A 53 4.17 -23.27 9.79
CA ASP A 53 2.82 -22.74 9.83
C ASP A 53 2.85 -21.27 9.41
N LEU A 54 2.13 -20.92 8.35
CA LEU A 54 2.06 -19.55 7.84
C LEU A 54 0.60 -19.18 7.57
N ASP A 55 0.13 -18.16 8.26
CA ASP A 55 -1.17 -17.55 7.97
C ASP A 55 -1.02 -16.51 6.85
N ILE A 56 -1.88 -16.61 5.84
CA ILE A 56 -1.89 -15.78 4.64
C ILE A 56 -3.26 -15.11 4.54
N SER A 57 -3.30 -13.78 4.63
CA SER A 57 -4.50 -12.98 4.34
C SER A 57 -4.40 -12.43 2.92
N VAL A 58 -5.43 -12.67 2.11
CA VAL A 58 -5.57 -12.14 0.75
C VAL A 58 -6.72 -11.14 0.75
N ASP A 59 -6.39 -9.85 0.65
CA ASP A 59 -7.40 -8.80 0.54
C ASP A 59 -7.98 -8.79 -0.88
N ILE A 60 -9.30 -8.92 -0.96
CA ILE A 60 -10.07 -8.70 -2.18
C ILE A 60 -10.59 -7.26 -2.14
N VAL A 61 -10.14 -6.46 -3.11
CA VAL A 61 -10.47 -5.05 -3.22
C VAL A 61 -11.32 -4.84 -4.49
N PRO A 62 -12.64 -4.67 -4.37
CA PRO A 62 -13.48 -4.36 -5.51
C PRO A 62 -13.12 -2.97 -6.05
N VAL A 63 -12.87 -2.90 -7.36
CA VAL A 63 -12.49 -1.66 -8.04
C VAL A 63 -13.45 -1.36 -9.19
N VAL A 64 -13.59 -0.07 -9.49
CA VAL A 64 -14.25 0.44 -10.68
C VAL A 64 -13.20 1.14 -11.52
N GLU A 65 -13.10 0.76 -12.79
CA GLU A 65 -12.24 1.40 -13.79
C GLU A 65 -13.02 2.52 -14.49
N PRO A 66 -12.64 3.80 -14.31
CA PRO A 66 -13.32 4.90 -14.97
C PRO A 66 -12.87 5.04 -16.41
N THR A 67 -13.80 5.11 -17.36
CA THR A 67 -13.46 5.12 -18.79
C THR A 67 -13.32 6.51 -19.41
N LYS A 68 -13.93 7.54 -18.81
CA LYS A 68 -14.02 8.90 -19.42
C LYS A 68 -13.90 10.04 -18.40
N TRP A 69 -13.48 9.74 -17.19
CA TRP A 69 -13.35 10.71 -16.12
C TRP A 69 -11.90 10.74 -15.65
N LEU A 70 -11.40 11.92 -15.30
CA LEU A 70 -10.14 12.09 -14.59
C LEU A 70 -10.38 13.11 -13.46
N PRO A 71 -10.18 12.73 -12.19
CA PRO A 71 -10.32 13.67 -11.07
C PRO A 71 -9.36 14.85 -11.23
N LYS A 72 -9.82 16.07 -10.99
CA LYS A 72 -8.93 17.27 -11.01
C LYS A 72 -7.86 17.25 -9.93
N THR A 73 -8.05 16.43 -8.90
CA THR A 73 -7.18 16.31 -7.73
C THR A 73 -6.07 15.28 -7.90
N ILE A 74 -5.96 14.61 -9.06
CA ILE A 74 -4.94 13.59 -9.30
C ILE A 74 -3.86 14.10 -10.26
N ASN A 75 -2.59 13.83 -9.94
CA ASN A 75 -1.45 14.12 -10.81
C ASN A 75 -0.81 12.83 -11.33
N LEU A 76 -1.39 12.26 -12.38
CA LEU A 76 -0.85 11.05 -13.02
C LEU A 76 0.26 11.30 -14.05
N HIS A 77 0.52 12.57 -14.39
CA HIS A 77 1.54 12.98 -15.37
C HIS A 77 2.72 13.70 -14.71
N ASN A 78 3.04 13.30 -13.48
CA ASN A 78 4.18 13.85 -12.75
C ASN A 78 5.52 13.50 -13.40
N THR A 79 6.57 14.19 -12.95
CA THR A 79 7.92 14.07 -13.52
C THR A 79 8.43 12.64 -13.49
N LEU A 80 8.21 11.94 -12.37
CA LEU A 80 8.60 10.54 -12.20
C LEU A 80 7.95 9.62 -13.24
N MET A 81 6.65 9.76 -13.50
CA MET A 81 5.93 8.96 -14.49
C MET A 81 6.47 9.16 -15.90
N ASN A 82 6.73 10.43 -16.26
CA ASN A 82 7.23 10.79 -17.59
C ASN A 82 8.64 10.25 -17.82
N GLN A 83 9.53 10.36 -16.83
CA GLN A 83 10.90 9.84 -16.89
C GLN A 83 10.95 8.32 -16.98
N LEU A 84 9.94 7.61 -16.43
CA LEU A 84 9.85 6.16 -16.49
C LEU A 84 9.04 5.62 -17.67
N HIS A 85 8.49 6.50 -18.51
CA HIS A 85 7.63 6.15 -19.65
C HIS A 85 6.48 5.21 -19.25
N LEU A 86 5.84 5.48 -18.11
CA LEU A 86 4.73 4.68 -17.60
C LEU A 86 3.38 5.26 -18.01
N GLU A 87 2.45 4.40 -18.38
CA GLU A 87 1.09 4.80 -18.71
C GLU A 87 0.32 5.20 -17.43
N PRO A 88 -0.38 6.34 -17.44
CA PRO A 88 -1.21 6.77 -16.32
C PRO A 88 -2.43 5.87 -16.20
N ASN A 89 -2.68 5.37 -14.99
CA ASN A 89 -3.91 4.64 -14.69
C ASN A 89 -4.38 4.88 -13.25
N TYR A 90 -5.68 4.80 -13.03
CA TYR A 90 -6.26 4.86 -11.71
C TYR A 90 -7.58 4.10 -11.64
N TYR A 91 -7.90 3.67 -10.42
CA TYR A 91 -9.14 2.98 -10.10
C TYR A 91 -9.88 3.73 -9.02
N VAL A 92 -11.19 3.47 -8.94
CA VAL A 92 -12.01 3.91 -7.81
C VAL A 92 -12.32 2.70 -6.95
N VAL A 93 -12.02 2.78 -5.67
CA VAL A 93 -12.25 1.71 -4.71
C VAL A 93 -13.30 2.12 -3.69
N PHE A 94 -14.06 1.15 -3.21
CA PHE A 94 -14.98 1.33 -2.10
C PHE A 94 -14.18 1.37 -0.80
N LYS A 95 -14.39 2.41 0.02
CA LYS A 95 -13.77 2.55 1.33
C LYS A 95 -14.81 2.92 2.36
N THR A 96 -14.86 2.18 3.45
CA THR A 96 -15.63 2.59 4.63
C THR A 96 -14.79 3.60 5.40
N PRO A 97 -15.27 4.84 5.63
CA PRO A 97 -14.55 5.79 6.46
C PRO A 97 -14.49 5.33 7.92
N ALA A 98 -13.54 5.87 8.69
CA ALA A 98 -13.55 5.71 10.14
C ALA A 98 -14.83 6.35 10.71
N SER A 99 -15.53 5.60 11.58
CA SER A 99 -16.81 6.00 12.18
C SER A 99 -16.71 7.30 13.00
N GLU A 100 -15.52 7.59 13.52
CA GLU A 100 -15.20 8.81 14.28
C GLU A 100 -15.40 10.10 13.47
N VAL A 101 -15.16 10.04 12.15
CA VAL A 101 -15.15 11.23 11.28
C VAL A 101 -16.45 11.36 10.47
N PHE A 102 -17.16 10.26 10.21
CA PHE A 102 -18.37 10.26 9.38
C PHE A 102 -19.50 9.46 10.04
N ARG A 103 -20.49 10.16 10.59
CA ARG A 103 -21.58 9.55 11.39
C ARG A 103 -22.62 8.76 10.58
N ASP A 104 -22.79 9.02 9.28
CA ASP A 104 -23.93 8.49 8.50
C ASP A 104 -23.57 7.88 7.12
N TRP A 105 -22.31 7.52 6.87
CA TRP A 105 -21.86 7.13 5.52
C TRP A 105 -21.58 5.64 5.40
N ASN A 106 -22.44 4.95 4.64
CA ASN A 106 -22.40 3.49 4.49
C ASN A 106 -21.22 2.99 3.62
N THR A 107 -20.65 3.80 2.72
CA THR A 107 -19.44 3.52 1.91
C THR A 107 -19.05 4.79 1.12
N LEU A 108 -17.78 5.18 1.12
CA LEU A 108 -17.23 6.24 0.25
C LEU A 108 -16.45 5.65 -0.93
N LEU A 109 -16.25 6.46 -1.96
CA LEU A 109 -15.36 6.16 -3.08
C LEU A 109 -14.01 6.83 -2.86
N ARG A 110 -12.92 6.09 -3.08
CA ARG A 110 -11.56 6.60 -2.98
C ARG A 110 -10.78 6.31 -4.26
N ILE A 111 -10.01 7.28 -4.72
CA ILE A 111 -9.05 7.10 -5.81
C ILE A 111 -7.93 6.15 -5.36
N SER A 112 -7.59 5.20 -6.21
CA SER A 112 -6.47 4.27 -6.04
C SER A 112 -5.55 4.34 -7.26
N THR A 113 -4.25 4.44 -7.01
CA THR A 113 -3.21 4.33 -8.03
C THR A 113 -2.25 3.19 -7.67
N ALA A 114 -2.81 2.08 -7.19
CA ALA A 114 -2.02 0.96 -6.68
C ALA A 114 -1.13 0.33 -7.77
N ASP A 115 -1.68 0.16 -8.97
CA ASP A 115 -1.00 -0.47 -10.10
C ASP A 115 0.16 0.38 -10.60
N VAL A 116 -0.09 1.67 -10.85
CA VAL A 116 0.96 2.64 -11.22
C VAL A 116 2.08 2.66 -10.19
N ARG A 117 1.77 2.68 -8.88
CA ARG A 117 2.81 2.61 -7.84
C ARG A 117 3.60 1.31 -7.90
N ALA A 118 2.94 0.20 -8.20
CA ALA A 118 3.61 -1.10 -8.34
C ALA A 118 4.53 -1.11 -9.56
N ASP A 119 4.10 -0.52 -10.68
CA ASP A 119 4.89 -0.39 -11.90
C ASP A 119 6.15 0.46 -11.68
N ILE A 120 6.02 1.61 -11.00
CA ILE A 120 7.17 2.42 -10.58
C ILE A 120 8.13 1.60 -9.73
N ILE A 121 7.64 0.93 -8.68
CA ILE A 121 8.54 0.14 -7.82
C ILE A 121 9.21 -0.97 -8.63
N ARG A 122 8.51 -1.61 -9.57
CA ARG A 122 9.09 -2.69 -10.40
C ARG A 122 10.15 -2.18 -11.37
N SER A 123 10.02 -0.98 -11.92
CA SER A 123 11.02 -0.40 -12.84
C SER A 123 12.31 0.05 -12.15
N MET A 124 12.33 0.11 -10.81
CA MET A 124 13.52 0.55 -10.07
C MET A 124 14.66 -0.47 -10.00
N SER A 125 15.88 0.04 -9.81
CA SER A 125 17.07 -0.77 -9.56
C SER A 125 16.90 -1.66 -8.32
N PRO A 126 17.60 -2.81 -8.24
CA PRO A 126 17.57 -3.66 -7.06
C PRO A 126 17.91 -2.92 -5.77
N SER A 127 18.86 -1.97 -5.79
CA SER A 127 19.25 -1.18 -4.62
C SER A 127 18.07 -0.41 -4.04
N LYS A 128 17.39 0.39 -4.90
CA LYS A 128 16.17 1.16 -4.58
C LYS A 128 15.05 0.28 -4.01
N ARG A 129 14.72 -0.80 -4.71
CA ARG A 129 13.65 -1.73 -4.28
C ARG A 129 13.95 -2.39 -2.95
N LYS A 130 15.19 -2.87 -2.75
CA LYS A 130 15.62 -3.50 -1.49
C LYS A 130 15.63 -2.50 -0.35
N GLY A 131 15.96 -1.23 -0.59
CA GLY A 131 15.84 -0.17 0.43
C GLY A 131 14.41 0.01 0.91
N TYR A 132 13.44 0.09 -0.01
CA TYR A 132 12.02 0.14 0.35
C TYR A 132 11.55 -1.13 1.10
N ILE A 133 11.98 -2.31 0.67
CA ILE A 133 11.67 -3.59 1.34
C ILE A 133 12.24 -3.60 2.77
N LEU A 134 13.47 -3.10 2.96
CA LEU A 134 14.12 -3.05 4.26
C LEU A 134 13.32 -2.18 5.23
N VAL A 135 12.90 -0.97 4.81
CA VAL A 135 12.10 -0.09 5.67
C VAL A 135 10.74 -0.71 5.99
N LYS A 136 10.10 -1.37 5.02
CA LYS A 136 8.86 -2.12 5.28
C LYS A 136 9.05 -3.27 6.27
N ALA A 137 10.18 -3.97 6.21
CA ALA A 137 10.49 -5.05 7.14
C ALA A 137 10.73 -4.51 8.55
N LEU A 138 11.46 -3.39 8.66
CA LEU A 138 11.68 -2.70 9.93
C LEU A 138 10.37 -2.16 10.52
N HIS A 139 9.47 -1.62 9.71
CA HIS A 139 8.14 -1.18 10.15
C HIS A 139 7.32 -2.31 10.78
N LYS A 140 7.44 -3.53 10.25
CA LYS A 140 6.78 -4.73 10.80
C LYS A 140 7.49 -5.36 11.99
N SER A 141 8.60 -4.80 12.42
CA SER A 141 9.38 -5.30 13.55
C SER A 141 9.19 -4.39 14.77
N GLU A 142 9.56 -4.87 15.95
CA GLU A 142 9.55 -4.10 17.21
C GLU A 142 10.48 -2.86 17.19
N TYR A 143 11.24 -2.65 16.11
CA TYR A 143 12.17 -1.53 15.95
C TYR A 143 11.50 -0.22 15.52
N PHE A 144 10.23 -0.22 15.11
CA PHE A 144 9.44 1.01 14.98
C PHE A 144 8.64 1.23 16.27
N PRO A 145 8.51 2.49 16.74
CA PRO A 145 7.76 2.77 17.96
C PRO A 145 6.31 2.35 17.77
N THR A 146 5.93 1.25 18.43
CA THR A 146 4.55 0.91 18.70
C THR A 146 4.16 1.67 19.95
N VAL A 147 3.21 2.59 19.83
CA VAL A 147 2.60 3.17 21.03
C VAL A 147 1.80 2.03 21.65
N TRP A 148 2.05 1.73 22.90
CA TRP A 148 1.14 0.90 23.69
C TRP A 148 0.27 1.88 24.44
N ASP A 149 -1.00 1.97 24.06
CA ASP A 149 -1.97 2.63 24.92
C ASP A 149 -2.14 1.73 26.13
N LYS A 150 -1.76 2.22 27.31
CA LYS A 150 -1.83 1.44 28.56
C LYS A 150 -3.23 1.44 29.14
N ASP A 151 -4.14 2.23 28.58
CA ASP A 151 -5.52 2.35 29.07
C ASP A 151 -6.52 1.49 28.28
N ASP A 152 -6.08 0.83 27.20
CA ASP A 152 -6.87 -0.12 26.40
C ASP A 152 -6.15 -1.50 26.38
N ASP A 153 -6.46 -2.35 27.36
CA ASP A 153 -5.78 -3.63 27.61
C ASP A 153 -5.93 -4.69 26.49
N ASP A 154 -6.76 -4.46 25.46
CA ASP A 154 -7.14 -5.48 24.47
C ASP A 154 -6.79 -5.18 23.01
N GLU A 155 -6.28 -3.98 22.65
CA GLU A 155 -5.90 -3.70 21.25
C GLU A 155 -4.56 -2.96 21.14
N PRO A 156 -3.62 -3.41 20.27
CA PRO A 156 -2.44 -2.60 19.95
C PRO A 156 -2.92 -1.26 19.39
N SER A 157 -2.48 -0.17 20.03
CA SER A 157 -2.89 1.18 19.65
C SER A 157 -2.66 1.40 18.15
N VAL A 158 -3.60 2.11 17.52
CA VAL A 158 -3.66 2.44 16.10
C VAL A 158 -2.25 2.57 15.52
N GLU A 159 -1.91 1.73 14.53
CA GLU A 159 -0.63 1.79 13.82
C GLU A 159 -0.55 3.14 13.08
N TYR A 160 -0.08 4.19 13.75
CA TYR A 160 -0.09 5.58 13.24
C TYR A 160 0.72 5.73 11.95
N LEU A 161 1.72 4.85 11.76
CA LEU A 161 2.52 4.76 10.55
C LEU A 161 2.08 3.56 9.73
N THR A 162 1.62 3.82 8.50
CA THR A 162 1.23 2.75 7.58
C THR A 162 2.29 2.52 6.51
N THR A 163 2.33 1.29 5.96
CA THR A 163 3.19 0.99 4.80
C THR A 163 2.88 1.85 3.56
N TYR A 164 1.69 2.45 3.49
CA TYR A 164 1.33 3.42 2.45
C TYR A 164 2.08 4.74 2.61
N MET A 165 2.25 5.23 3.84
CA MET A 165 3.03 6.45 4.12
C MET A 165 4.50 6.25 3.73
N LEU A 166 5.09 5.11 4.10
CA LEU A 166 6.44 4.74 3.68
C LEU A 166 6.59 4.67 2.16
N LYS A 167 5.55 4.18 1.47
CA LYS A 167 5.51 4.16 0.00
C LYS A 167 5.49 5.57 -0.58
N SER A 168 4.68 6.47 -0.03
CA SER A 168 4.65 7.88 -0.46
C SER A 168 6.01 8.54 -0.27
N CYS A 169 6.66 8.37 0.90
CA CYS A 169 8.00 8.89 1.15
C CYS A 169 9.02 8.36 0.13
N PHE A 170 8.99 7.07 -0.18
CA PHE A 170 9.86 6.47 -1.20
C PHE A 170 9.67 7.11 -2.58
N LEU A 171 8.42 7.32 -3.02
CA LEU A 171 8.14 7.92 -4.33
C LEU A 171 8.63 9.37 -4.42
N PHE A 172 8.46 10.17 -3.36
CA PHE A 172 8.97 11.54 -3.33
C PHE A 172 10.50 11.61 -3.35
N GLU A 173 11.19 10.76 -2.57
CA GLU A 173 12.65 10.71 -2.61
C GLU A 173 13.17 10.19 -3.95
N LEU A 174 12.41 9.31 -4.60
CA LEU A 174 12.75 8.81 -5.93
C LEU A 174 12.63 9.91 -7.00
N GLU A 175 11.52 10.65 -7.02
CA GLU A 175 11.32 11.79 -7.92
C GLU A 175 12.44 12.82 -7.72
N LYS A 176 12.70 13.22 -6.47
CA LYS A 176 13.79 14.14 -6.12
C LYS A 176 15.15 13.65 -6.60
N TYR A 177 15.47 12.36 -6.42
CA TYR A 177 16.74 11.79 -6.86
C TYR A 177 16.91 11.89 -8.37
N LEU A 178 15.86 11.56 -9.14
CA LEU A 178 15.93 11.61 -10.60
C LEU A 178 16.01 13.05 -11.12
N ASP A 179 15.31 13.98 -10.48
CA ASP A 179 15.40 15.40 -10.82
C ASP A 179 16.81 15.95 -10.59
N GLN A 180 17.45 15.58 -9.48
CA GLN A 180 18.84 15.94 -9.18
C GLN A 180 19.84 15.32 -10.15
N TYR A 181 19.62 14.06 -10.52
CA TYR A 181 20.46 13.36 -11.50
C TYR A 181 20.39 14.03 -12.89
N ASN A 182 19.19 14.47 -13.29
CA ASN A 182 18.97 15.11 -14.59
C ASN A 182 19.41 16.58 -14.63
N SER A 183 19.40 17.29 -13.49
CA SER A 183 19.79 18.71 -13.42
C SER A 183 21.29 18.95 -13.30
N ASN A 184 22.12 17.90 -13.17
CA ASN A 184 23.55 17.98 -12.83
C ASN A 184 23.86 18.73 -11.52
N GLU A 185 22.85 19.11 -10.73
CA GLU A 185 23.04 19.77 -9.44
C GLU A 185 23.47 18.74 -8.40
N HIS A 186 24.78 18.53 -8.30
CA HIS A 186 25.38 17.70 -7.24
C HIS A 186 25.29 18.49 -5.92
N SER A 187 24.18 18.31 -5.21
CA SER A 187 24.06 18.81 -3.84
C SER A 187 25.08 18.08 -2.94
N PRO A 188 25.94 18.79 -2.18
CA PRO A 188 27.11 18.20 -1.53
C PRO A 188 26.81 17.38 -0.25
N VAL A 189 25.55 17.07 0.04
CA VAL A 189 25.15 16.66 1.41
C VAL A 189 24.97 15.15 1.60
N GLU A 190 24.75 14.37 0.54
CA GLU A 190 24.64 12.91 0.70
C GLU A 190 25.51 12.20 -0.34
N PRO A 191 26.39 11.27 0.08
CA PRO A 191 27.16 10.50 -0.88
C PRO A 191 26.19 9.74 -1.79
N ASP A 192 26.39 9.87 -3.10
CA ASP A 192 25.61 9.21 -4.17
C ASP A 192 25.91 7.70 -4.21
N VAL A 193 25.70 7.04 -3.07
CA VAL A 193 25.85 5.60 -2.97
C VAL A 193 24.48 5.02 -3.23
N ASP A 194 24.23 4.53 -4.46
CA ASP A 194 23.03 3.77 -4.82
C ASP A 194 23.05 2.38 -4.14
N SER A 195 22.86 2.40 -2.82
CA SER A 195 22.80 1.23 -1.95
C SER A 195 21.43 1.13 -1.28
N SER A 196 21.02 -0.08 -0.95
CA SER A 196 19.75 -0.33 -0.26
C SER A 196 19.67 0.36 1.10
N THR A 197 20.78 0.48 1.82
CA THR A 197 20.83 1.17 3.12
C THR A 197 20.67 2.68 2.96
N ALA A 198 21.30 3.29 1.95
CA ALA A 198 21.10 4.71 1.66
C ALA A 198 19.65 5.02 1.29
N TRP A 199 19.01 4.18 0.47
CA TRP A 199 17.58 4.33 0.16
C TRP A 199 16.69 4.16 1.39
N ALA A 200 16.98 3.17 2.24
CA ALA A 200 16.24 2.99 3.49
C ALA A 200 16.36 4.22 4.41
N TYR A 201 17.56 4.80 4.51
CA TYR A 201 17.80 6.03 5.24
C TYR A 201 17.02 7.22 4.67
N ARG A 202 17.06 7.45 3.35
CA ARG A 202 16.31 8.53 2.68
C ARG A 202 14.80 8.45 2.97
N ILE A 203 14.21 7.26 2.83
CA ILE A 203 12.78 7.03 3.12
C ILE A 203 12.45 7.36 4.58
N THR A 204 13.27 6.87 5.51
CA THR A 204 13.05 7.06 6.96
C THR A 204 13.23 8.53 7.36
N ARG A 205 14.24 9.21 6.82
CA ARG A 205 14.48 10.64 7.02
C ARG A 205 13.32 11.48 6.49
N ARG A 206 12.79 11.16 5.30
CA ARG A 206 11.59 11.81 4.74
C ARG A 206 10.36 11.58 5.61
N MET A 207 10.19 10.37 6.15
CA MET A 207 9.12 10.05 7.09
C MET A 207 9.21 10.90 8.36
N LEU A 208 10.39 10.98 8.97
CA LEU A 208 10.63 11.82 10.15
C LEU A 208 10.27 13.28 9.87
N PHE A 209 10.76 13.83 8.75
CA PHE A 209 10.40 15.18 8.32
C PHE A 209 8.88 15.38 8.19
N CYS A 210 8.16 14.43 7.59
CA CYS A 210 6.71 14.51 7.47
C CYS A 210 5.99 14.46 8.83
N VAL A 211 6.48 13.64 9.77
CA VAL A 211 5.92 13.54 11.13
C VAL A 211 6.16 14.84 11.91
N GLU A 212 7.37 15.37 11.89
CA GLU A 212 7.73 16.63 12.56
C GLU A 212 6.90 17.82 12.06
N ASN A 213 6.59 17.84 10.76
CA ASN A 213 5.78 18.88 10.14
C ASN A 213 4.28 18.57 10.13
N GLN A 214 3.85 17.48 10.76
CA GLN A 214 2.45 17.02 10.81
C GLN A 214 1.77 16.98 9.42
N SER A 215 2.55 16.67 8.39
CA SER A 215 2.11 16.73 6.99
C SER A 215 2.62 15.51 6.23
N MET A 216 1.67 14.67 5.82
CA MET A 216 1.95 13.47 5.04
C MET A 216 1.41 13.62 3.61
N PRO A 217 2.24 14.05 2.65
CA PRO A 217 1.79 14.24 1.29
C PRO A 217 1.44 12.90 0.63
N VAL A 218 0.41 12.92 -0.21
CA VAL A 218 0.03 11.78 -1.03
C VAL A 218 0.55 11.99 -2.43
N PHE A 219 1.52 11.17 -2.86
CA PHE A 219 2.30 11.39 -4.08
C PHE A 219 1.51 11.74 -5.35
N PHE A 220 0.34 11.10 -5.56
CA PHE A 220 -0.49 11.30 -6.74
C PHE A 220 -1.63 12.31 -6.56
N LEU A 221 -1.77 12.94 -5.39
CA LEU A 221 -2.82 13.94 -5.16
C LEU A 221 -2.25 15.35 -5.24
N LEU A 222 -2.95 16.22 -5.96
CA LEU A 222 -2.78 17.66 -5.95
C LEU A 222 -3.51 18.19 -4.71
N LEU A 223 -2.78 18.37 -3.62
CA LEU A 223 -3.26 18.99 -2.37
C LEU A 223 -2.63 20.37 -2.22
#